data_AF-E1ZKB6-F1
#
_entry.id   AF-E1ZKB6-F1
#
_cell.length_a   1.000
_cell.length_b   1.000
_cell.length_c   1.000
_cell.angle_alpha   90.00
_cell.angle_beta   90.00
_cell.angle_gamma   90.00
#
_symmetry.space_group_name_H-M   'P 1'
#
loop_
_entity.id
_entity.type
_entity.pdbx_description
1 polymer ?
#
loop_
_entity_poly.entity_id
_entity_poly.type
_entity_poly.pdbx_seq_one_letter_code
_entity_poly.pdbx_strand_id
1 'polypeptide(L)'
;MAAAGRASERGASIEAASNRHAPALFLLRSAAAGTGAYLALQRHVPPDLVLVVDATCWLAVVSSISFTEAWVKFRAPLLDRHVAVDVGRRVFRAQYALEGALAGTAAALLWARAGGSAQGALAAAREGQGGALLAAAAAILLLELYAAELRRQVAKWPLPPPQLHLLSVLLALAKAGLPAGFVWHQMLALV
;
A
#
# COMPACT_ATOMS: atom_id res chain seq x y z
N MET A 1 -0.86 36.43 -15.22
CA MET A 1 -0.78 36.04 -13.79
C MET A 1 -2.13 35.66 -13.16
N ALA A 2 -3.22 36.44 -13.32
CA ALA A 2 -4.50 36.14 -12.67
C ALA A 2 -5.16 34.79 -13.06
N ALA A 3 -4.97 34.29 -14.29
CA ALA A 3 -5.53 33.00 -14.71
C ALA A 3 -4.83 31.80 -14.07
N ALA A 4 -3.51 31.87 -13.86
CA ALA A 4 -2.73 30.82 -13.22
C ALA A 4 -3.06 30.70 -11.71
N GLY A 5 -3.31 31.83 -11.04
CA GLY A 5 -3.77 31.84 -9.64
C GLY A 5 -5.13 31.15 -9.47
N ARG A 6 -6.09 31.42 -10.37
CA ARG A 6 -7.42 30.78 -10.33
C ARG A 6 -7.38 29.27 -10.60
N ALA A 7 -6.48 28.79 -11.47
CA ALA A 7 -6.32 27.36 -11.72
C ALA A 7 -5.72 26.63 -10.50
N SER A 8 -4.76 27.25 -9.82
CA SER A 8 -4.17 26.78 -8.56
C SER A 8 -5.22 26.64 -7.45
N GLU A 9 -6.02 27.68 -7.22
CA GLU A 9 -7.09 27.68 -6.20
C GLU A 9 -8.15 26.61 -6.48
N ARG A 10 -8.54 26.45 -7.74
CA ARG A 10 -9.49 25.40 -8.15
C ARG A 10 -8.92 24.01 -7.88
N GLY A 11 -7.65 23.78 -8.22
CA GLY A 11 -6.94 22.53 -7.94
C GLY A 11 -6.90 22.21 -6.45
N ALA A 12 -6.55 23.19 -5.61
CA ALA A 12 -6.52 23.05 -4.15
C ALA A 12 -7.92 22.75 -3.57
N SER A 13 -8.97 23.38 -4.10
CA SER A 13 -10.35 23.13 -3.66
C SER A 13 -10.83 21.71 -3.99
N ILE A 14 -10.49 21.20 -5.19
CA ILE A 14 -10.82 19.84 -5.62
C ILE A 14 -10.04 18.82 -4.79
N GLU A 15 -8.76 19.09 -4.51
CA GLU A 15 -7.94 18.25 -3.65
C GLU A 15 -8.47 18.20 -2.22
N ALA A 16 -8.85 19.34 -1.65
CA ALA A 16 -9.46 19.41 -0.32
C ALA A 16 -10.79 18.64 -0.27
N ALA A 17 -11.62 18.75 -1.32
CA ALA A 17 -12.87 18.00 -1.44
C ALA A 17 -12.61 16.48 -1.55
N SER A 18 -11.64 16.06 -2.37
CA SER A 18 -11.24 14.65 -2.51
C SER A 18 -10.68 14.08 -1.21
N ASN A 19 -9.88 14.86 -0.47
CA ASN A 19 -9.26 14.43 0.77
C ASN A 19 -10.25 14.35 1.93
N ARG A 20 -11.37 15.07 1.87
CA ARG A 20 -12.42 15.03 2.90
C ARG A 20 -13.04 13.64 3.03
N HIS A 21 -13.17 12.90 1.92
CA HIS A 21 -13.78 11.57 1.90
C HIS A 21 -12.75 10.42 1.96
N ALA A 22 -11.46 10.71 1.78
CA ALA A 22 -10.42 9.69 1.79
C ALA A 22 -10.38 8.85 3.09
N PRO A 23 -10.50 9.44 4.30
CA PRO A 23 -10.55 8.64 5.54
C PRO A 23 -11.78 7.74 5.61
N ALA A 24 -12.94 8.24 5.20
CA ALA A 24 -14.18 7.47 5.20
C ALA A 24 -14.13 6.31 4.20
N LEU A 25 -13.59 6.53 2.99
CA LEU A 25 -13.39 5.49 1.99
C LEU A 25 -12.35 4.45 2.43
N PHE A 26 -11.30 4.88 3.12
CA PHE A 26 -10.33 3.97 3.74
C PHE A 26 -10.99 3.11 4.81
N LEU A 27 -11.71 3.71 5.75
CA LEU A 27 -12.43 2.98 6.80
C LEU A 27 -13.46 2.01 6.22
N LEU A 28 -14.21 2.43 5.20
CA LEU A 28 -15.18 1.57 4.52
C LEU A 28 -14.51 0.37 3.84
N ARG A 29 -13.40 0.59 3.12
CA ARG A 29 -12.64 -0.50 2.48
C ARG A 29 -12.03 -1.45 3.50
N SER A 30 -11.43 -0.92 4.56
CA SER A 30 -10.87 -1.71 5.65
C SER A 30 -11.94 -2.51 6.38
N ALA A 31 -13.12 -1.93 6.61
CA ALA A 31 -14.26 -2.63 7.19
C ALA A 31 -14.80 -3.72 6.26
N ALA A 32 -14.91 -3.46 4.95
CA ALA A 32 -15.35 -4.44 3.97
C ALA A 32 -14.35 -5.61 3.83
N ALA A 33 -13.05 -5.32 3.75
CA ALA A 33 -11.99 -6.32 3.71
C ALA A 33 -11.95 -7.14 5.00
N GLY A 34 -11.98 -6.48 6.16
CA GLY A 34 -12.02 -7.14 7.46
C GLY A 34 -13.27 -8.00 7.66
N THR A 35 -14.43 -7.54 7.17
CA THR A 35 -15.69 -8.31 7.20
C THR A 35 -15.62 -9.51 6.26
N GLY A 36 -15.06 -9.35 5.06
CA GLY A 36 -14.83 -10.45 4.12
C GLY A 36 -13.92 -11.53 4.73
N ALA A 37 -12.81 -11.12 5.35
CA ALA A 37 -11.90 -12.02 6.04
C ALA A 37 -12.56 -12.69 7.25
N TYR A 38 -13.32 -11.95 8.06
CA TYR A 38 -14.08 -12.50 9.18
C TYR A 38 -15.09 -13.56 8.72
N LEU A 39 -15.88 -13.26 7.68
CA LEU A 39 -16.84 -14.20 7.11
C LEU A 39 -16.16 -15.43 6.50
N ALA A 40 -14.98 -15.27 5.90
CA ALA A 40 -14.18 -16.39 5.41
C ALA A 40 -13.75 -17.30 6.56
N LEU A 41 -13.26 -16.73 7.67
CA LEU A 41 -12.90 -17.50 8.87
C LEU A 41 -14.10 -18.22 9.49
N GLN A 42 -15.27 -17.58 9.55
CA GLN A 42 -16.51 -18.22 10.03
C GLN A 42 -16.93 -19.43 9.16
N ARG A 43 -16.50 -19.46 7.90
CA ARG A 43 -16.70 -20.60 7.00
C ARG A 43 -15.56 -21.60 7.03
N HIS A 44 -14.70 -21.55 8.04
CA HIS A 44 -13.52 -22.41 8.19
C HIS A 44 -12.54 -22.31 7.02
N VAL A 45 -12.52 -21.18 6.30
CA VAL A 45 -11.50 -20.94 5.28
C VAL A 45 -10.15 -20.81 5.98
N PRO A 46 -9.10 -21.51 5.49
CA PRO A 46 -7.77 -21.40 6.07
C PRO A 46 -7.30 -19.94 6.03
N PRO A 47 -6.76 -19.39 7.14
CA PRO A 47 -6.28 -18.01 7.17
C PRO A 47 -5.20 -17.74 6.12
N ASP A 48 -4.39 -18.75 5.80
CA ASP A 48 -3.35 -18.66 4.77
C ASP A 48 -3.93 -18.41 3.38
N LEU A 49 -5.11 -18.95 3.08
CA LEU A 49 -5.80 -18.70 1.81
C LEU A 49 -6.28 -17.25 1.70
N VAL A 50 -6.79 -16.69 2.80
CA VAL A 50 -7.19 -15.27 2.85
C VAL A 50 -5.98 -14.38 2.57
N LEU A 51 -4.84 -14.69 3.17
CA LEU A 51 -3.58 -13.97 2.97
C LEU A 51 -3.04 -14.11 1.53
N VAL A 52 -3.18 -15.28 0.90
CA VAL A 52 -2.81 -15.49 -0.51
C VAL A 52 -3.68 -14.64 -1.44
N VAL A 53 -4.98 -14.57 -1.19
CA VAL A 53 -5.91 -13.74 -1.97
C VAL A 53 -5.53 -12.26 -1.82
N ASP A 54 -5.30 -11.80 -0.58
CA ASP A 54 -4.87 -10.43 -0.30
C ASP A 54 -3.55 -10.07 -1.02
N ALA A 55 -2.56 -10.96 -0.95
CA ALA A 55 -1.26 -10.76 -1.61
C ALA A 55 -1.40 -10.76 -3.15
N THR A 56 -2.28 -11.57 -3.71
CA THR A 56 -2.56 -11.63 -5.14
C THR A 56 -3.29 -10.37 -5.62
N CYS A 57 -4.29 -9.90 -4.86
CA CYS A 57 -4.95 -8.63 -5.11
C CYS A 57 -3.95 -7.47 -5.07
N TRP A 58 -3.07 -7.44 -4.08
CA TRP A 58 -1.99 -6.46 -4.01
C TRP A 58 -1.09 -6.50 -5.25
N LEU A 59 -0.62 -7.68 -5.62
CA LEU A 59 0.28 -7.87 -6.77
C LEU A 59 -0.39 -7.45 -8.08
N ALA A 60 -1.68 -7.75 -8.25
CA ALA A 60 -2.46 -7.35 -9.42
C ALA A 60 -2.54 -5.82 -9.54
N VAL A 61 -2.78 -5.10 -8.45
CA VAL A 61 -2.85 -3.62 -8.48
C VAL A 61 -1.47 -3.03 -8.75
N VAL A 62 -0.41 -3.51 -8.09
CA VAL A 62 0.97 -3.05 -8.35
C VAL A 62 1.38 -3.29 -9.80
N SER A 63 1.04 -4.45 -10.35
CA SER A 63 1.32 -4.79 -11.75
C SER A 63 0.54 -3.89 -12.69
N SER A 64 -0.74 -3.65 -12.44
CA SER A 64 -1.57 -2.74 -13.22
C SER A 64 -0.99 -1.31 -13.26
N ILE A 65 -0.58 -0.78 -12.10
CA ILE A 65 0.04 0.55 -12.02
C ILE A 65 1.37 0.58 -12.77
N SER A 66 2.23 -0.42 -12.56
CA SER A 66 3.59 -0.43 -13.10
C SER A 66 3.64 -0.64 -14.61
N PHE A 67 2.84 -1.56 -15.13
CA PHE A 67 2.85 -1.91 -16.56
C PHE A 67 1.91 -1.04 -17.40
N THR A 68 0.76 -0.65 -16.87
CA THR A 68 -0.26 0.07 -17.66
C THR A 68 -0.17 1.57 -17.42
N GLU A 69 -0.38 2.00 -16.18
CA GLU A 69 -0.52 3.43 -15.90
C GLU A 69 0.81 4.19 -16.00
N ALA A 70 1.89 3.65 -15.43
CA ALA A 70 3.19 4.33 -15.44
C ALA A 70 3.72 4.48 -16.86
N TRP A 71 3.51 3.49 -17.71
CA TRP A 71 3.92 3.56 -19.11
C TRP A 71 3.10 4.61 -19.88
N VAL A 72 1.77 4.58 -19.76
CA VAL A 72 0.88 5.52 -20.49
C VAL A 72 1.11 6.96 -20.04
N LYS A 73 1.23 7.23 -18.73
CA LYS A 73 1.33 8.61 -18.22
C LYS A 73 2.62 9.32 -18.61
N PHE A 74 3.69 8.60 -18.91
CA PHE A 74 4.96 9.21 -19.33
C PHE A 74 5.18 9.19 -20.85
N ARG A 75 4.37 8.44 -21.61
CA ARG A 75 4.43 8.42 -23.08
C ARG A 75 3.30 9.16 -23.78
N ALA A 76 2.25 9.56 -23.08
CA ALA A 76 1.15 10.31 -23.67
C ALA A 76 1.63 11.70 -24.14
N PRO A 77 1.57 12.02 -25.45
CA PRO A 77 2.08 13.29 -25.99
C PRO A 77 1.21 14.50 -25.57
N LEU A 78 -0.03 14.25 -25.14
CA LEU A 78 -0.97 15.28 -24.71
C LEU A 78 -0.91 15.54 -23.19
N LEU A 79 -0.08 14.80 -22.44
CA LEU A 79 0.00 14.92 -21.00
C LEU A 79 1.28 15.63 -20.58
N ASP A 80 1.13 16.84 -20.04
CA ASP A 80 2.26 17.58 -19.50
C ASP A 80 2.90 16.81 -18.35
N ARG A 81 4.23 16.85 -18.28
CA ARG A 81 5.02 16.08 -17.30
C ARG A 81 4.64 16.35 -15.84
N HIS A 82 4.30 17.59 -15.51
CA HIS A 82 3.88 17.97 -14.15
C HIS A 82 2.50 17.39 -13.80
N VAL A 83 1.59 17.27 -14.78
CA VAL A 83 0.28 16.61 -14.60
C VAL A 83 0.46 15.11 -14.41
N ALA A 84 1.35 14.47 -15.19
CA ALA A 84 1.67 13.05 -15.02
C ALA A 84 2.20 12.71 -13.62
N VAL A 85 3.02 13.60 -13.04
CA VAL A 85 3.50 13.48 -11.65
C VAL A 85 2.35 13.63 -10.65
N ASP A 86 1.44 14.58 -10.86
CA ASP A 86 0.29 14.75 -9.96
C ASP A 86 -0.65 13.54 -9.97
N VAL A 87 -0.95 13.00 -11.16
CA VAL A 87 -1.71 11.74 -11.31
C VAL A 87 -1.02 10.61 -10.56
N GLY A 88 0.30 10.47 -10.72
CA GLY A 88 1.07 9.46 -9.99
C GLY A 88 0.94 9.58 -8.48
N ARG A 89 1.00 10.79 -7.91
CA ARG A 89 0.82 10.99 -6.46
C ARG A 89 -0.54 10.49 -5.97
N ARG A 90 -1.61 10.74 -6.73
CA ARG A 90 -2.98 10.32 -6.37
C ARG A 90 -3.14 8.81 -6.44
N VAL A 91 -2.61 8.19 -7.49
CA VAL A 91 -2.61 6.73 -7.66
C VAL A 91 -1.84 6.07 -6.52
N PHE A 92 -0.63 6.53 -6.23
CA PHE A 92 0.16 5.96 -5.14
C PHE A 92 -0.55 6.14 -3.79
N ARG A 93 -1.21 7.28 -3.55
CA ARG A 93 -2.04 7.47 -2.36
C ARG A 93 -3.18 6.45 -2.26
N ALA A 94 -3.85 6.14 -3.37
CA ALA A 94 -4.88 5.11 -3.40
C ALA A 94 -4.28 3.71 -3.16
N GLN A 95 -3.11 3.43 -3.72
CA GLN A 95 -2.36 2.20 -3.49
C GLN A 95 -1.98 2.04 -2.01
N TYR A 96 -1.49 3.09 -1.36
CA TYR A 96 -1.17 3.05 0.08
C TYR A 96 -2.41 2.83 0.95
N ALA A 97 -3.56 3.37 0.57
CA ALA A 97 -4.82 3.11 1.26
C ALA A 97 -5.25 1.63 1.13
N LEU A 98 -5.08 1.02 -0.05
CA LEU A 98 -5.32 -0.41 -0.24
C LEU A 98 -4.35 -1.25 0.60
N GLU A 99 -3.06 -0.92 0.55
CA GLU A 99 -2.02 -1.58 1.35
C GLU A 99 -2.33 -1.56 2.84
N GLY A 100 -2.80 -0.43 3.37
CA GLY A 100 -3.24 -0.31 4.75
C GLY A 100 -4.43 -1.22 5.11
N ALA A 101 -5.40 -1.39 4.19
CA ALA A 101 -6.53 -2.29 4.40
C ALA A 101 -6.11 -3.77 4.44
N LEU A 102 -5.22 -4.18 3.54
CA LEU A 102 -4.67 -5.54 3.51
C LEU A 102 -3.81 -5.82 4.75
N ALA A 103 -2.98 -4.85 5.17
CA ALA A 103 -2.21 -4.95 6.42
C ALA A 103 -3.12 -5.08 7.64
N GLY A 104 -4.23 -4.33 7.69
CA GLY A 104 -5.23 -4.44 8.74
C GLY A 104 -5.88 -5.83 8.79
N THR A 105 -6.15 -6.42 7.62
CA THR A 105 -6.69 -7.78 7.50
C THR A 105 -5.70 -8.80 8.06
N ALA A 106 -4.42 -8.75 7.66
CA ALA A 106 -3.38 -9.63 8.18
C ALA A 106 -3.21 -9.48 9.71
N ALA A 107 -3.21 -8.26 10.23
CA ALA A 107 -3.11 -7.99 11.67
C ALA A 107 -4.32 -8.57 12.44
N ALA A 108 -5.53 -8.41 11.91
CA ALA A 108 -6.75 -8.96 12.52
C ALA A 108 -6.74 -10.49 12.57
N LEU A 109 -6.29 -11.14 11.49
CA LEU A 109 -6.15 -12.60 11.44
C LEU A 109 -5.15 -13.12 12.48
N LEU A 110 -4.00 -12.45 12.63
CA LEU A 110 -2.99 -12.82 13.62
C LEU A 110 -3.48 -12.58 15.05
N TRP A 111 -4.18 -11.48 15.29
CA TRP A 111 -4.81 -11.19 16.58
C TRP A 111 -5.83 -12.25 16.97
N ALA A 112 -6.69 -12.67 16.03
CA ALA A 112 -7.67 -13.71 16.24
C ALA A 112 -7.00 -15.06 16.55
N ARG A 113 -5.96 -15.44 15.79
CA ARG A 113 -5.19 -16.68 16.01
C ARG A 113 -4.48 -16.69 17.37
N ALA A 114 -4.09 -15.52 17.86
CA ALA A 114 -3.41 -15.33 19.14
C ALA A 114 -4.33 -15.29 20.37
N GLY A 115 -5.64 -15.54 20.20
CA GLY A 115 -6.63 -15.42 21.28
C GLY A 115 -6.76 -13.99 21.82
N GLY A 116 -6.45 -12.98 21.02
CA GLY A 116 -6.49 -11.58 21.43
C GLY A 116 -5.32 -11.11 22.29
N SER A 117 -4.18 -11.80 22.25
CA SER A 117 -2.96 -11.38 22.94
C SER A 117 -1.93 -10.79 21.97
N ALA A 118 -1.34 -9.65 22.32
CA ALA A 118 -0.29 -9.03 21.50
C ALA A 118 0.96 -9.92 21.41
N GLN A 119 1.33 -10.57 22.52
CA GLN A 119 2.46 -11.50 22.56
C GLN A 119 2.20 -12.75 21.72
N GLY A 120 0.98 -13.30 21.75
CA GLY A 120 0.61 -14.42 20.89
C GLY A 120 0.58 -14.03 19.42
N ALA A 121 0.19 -12.80 19.08
CA ALA A 121 0.18 -12.32 17.70
C ALA A 121 1.61 -12.17 17.17
N LEU A 122 2.53 -11.67 18.00
CA LEU A 122 3.97 -11.60 17.70
C LEU A 122 4.60 -12.99 17.58
N ALA A 123 4.22 -13.95 18.41
CA ALA A 123 4.69 -15.33 18.31
C ALA A 123 4.16 -16.02 17.04
N ALA A 124 2.86 -15.90 16.75
CA ALA A 124 2.23 -16.42 15.54
C ALA A 124 2.81 -15.79 14.27
N ALA A 125 3.21 -14.52 14.33
CA ALA A 125 3.94 -13.87 13.25
C ALA A 125 5.34 -14.46 13.02
N ARG A 126 6.04 -14.88 14.08
CA ARG A 126 7.39 -15.45 13.98
C ARG A 126 7.39 -16.92 13.55
N GLU A 127 6.41 -17.68 14.01
CA GLU A 127 6.28 -19.11 13.75
C GLU A 127 5.51 -19.42 12.45
N GLY A 128 4.64 -18.50 12.01
CA GLY A 128 3.78 -18.69 10.85
C GLY A 128 4.20 -17.87 9.63
N GLN A 129 3.67 -18.26 8.47
CA GLN A 129 3.91 -17.58 7.21
C GLN A 129 3.35 -16.13 7.16
N GLY A 130 2.50 -15.75 8.15
CA GLY A 130 2.03 -14.39 8.37
C GLY A 130 3.14 -13.38 8.75
N GLY A 131 4.31 -13.86 9.19
CA GLY A 131 5.48 -13.00 9.45
C GLY A 131 5.99 -12.25 8.23
N ALA A 132 5.94 -12.87 7.05
CA ALA A 132 6.35 -12.23 5.79
C ALA A 132 5.40 -11.09 5.41
N LEU A 133 4.10 -11.27 5.64
CA LEU A 133 3.07 -10.25 5.38
C LEU A 133 3.10 -9.12 6.42
N LEU A 134 3.38 -9.42 7.68
CA LEU A 134 3.64 -8.39 8.68
C LEU A 134 4.95 -7.65 8.41
N ALA A 135 6.00 -8.33 7.95
CA ALA A 135 7.25 -7.69 7.54
C ALA A 135 7.02 -6.78 6.32
N ALA A 136 6.18 -7.20 5.36
CA ALA A 136 5.75 -6.37 4.25
C ALA A 136 4.93 -5.16 4.73
N ALA A 137 3.97 -5.36 5.65
CA ALA A 137 3.19 -4.28 6.25
C ALA A 137 4.05 -3.30 7.06
N ALA A 138 5.03 -3.80 7.82
CA ALA A 138 6.00 -3.00 8.55
C ALA A 138 6.91 -2.22 7.60
N ALA A 139 7.37 -2.85 6.50
CA ALA A 139 8.13 -2.19 5.45
C ALA A 139 7.31 -1.08 4.77
N ILE A 140 6.00 -1.27 4.55
CA ILE A 140 5.07 -0.24 4.06
C ILE A 140 4.99 0.93 5.03
N LEU A 141 4.77 0.67 6.32
CA LEU A 141 4.69 1.72 7.34
C LEU A 141 6.01 2.48 7.47
N LEU A 142 7.15 1.77 7.43
CA LEU A 142 8.49 2.36 7.39
C LEU A 142 8.69 3.23 6.15
N LEU A 143 8.24 2.78 4.97
CA LEU A 143 8.32 3.55 3.73
C LEU A 143 7.46 4.82 3.80
N GLU A 144 6.26 4.76 4.39
CA GLU A 144 5.37 5.91 4.57
C GLU A 144 5.93 6.92 5.57
N LEU A 145 6.40 6.46 6.73
CA LEU A 145 7.11 7.28 7.72
C LEU A 145 8.34 7.93 7.10
N TYR A 146 9.11 7.16 6.34
CA TYR A 146 10.28 7.64 5.62
C TYR A 146 9.91 8.66 4.55
N ALA A 147 8.87 8.41 3.75
CA ALA A 147 8.40 9.33 2.72
C ALA A 147 7.83 10.63 3.32
N ALA A 148 7.12 10.55 4.44
CA ALA A 148 6.63 11.72 5.16
C ALA A 148 7.79 12.56 5.70
N GLU A 149 8.82 11.90 6.24
CA GLU A 149 10.03 12.57 6.71
C GLU A 149 10.84 13.17 5.56
N LEU A 150 10.99 12.43 4.46
CA LEU A 150 11.64 12.92 3.25
C LEU A 150 10.92 14.15 2.69
N ARG A 151 9.58 14.19 2.69
CA ARG A 151 8.81 15.38 2.28
C ARG A 151 9.08 16.59 3.18
N ARG A 152 9.21 16.38 4.50
CA ARG A 152 9.57 17.45 5.46
C ARG A 152 10.98 17.98 5.22
N GLN A 153 11.91 17.11 4.85
CA GLN A 153 13.30 17.48 4.60
C GLN A 153 13.51 18.09 3.20
N VAL A 154 12.91 17.52 2.17
CA VAL A 154 12.99 18.00 0.77
C VAL A 154 12.33 19.37 0.60
N ALA A 155 11.40 19.77 1.46
CA ALA A 155 10.93 21.16 1.51
C ALA A 155 12.06 22.19 1.74
N LYS A 156 13.24 21.73 2.21
CA LYS A 156 14.41 22.56 2.48
C LYS A 156 15.53 22.40 1.44
N TRP A 157 15.45 21.45 0.50
CA TRP A 157 16.53 21.10 -0.43
C TRP A 157 16.01 20.89 -1.87
N PRO A 158 16.75 21.33 -2.90
CA PRO A 158 16.29 21.22 -4.29
C PRO A 158 16.23 19.76 -4.80
N LEU A 159 17.03 18.83 -4.26
CA LEU A 159 17.07 17.41 -4.66
C LEU A 159 17.42 16.51 -3.46
N PRO A 160 16.80 15.31 -3.32
CA PRO A 160 17.14 14.35 -2.27
C PRO A 160 18.52 13.70 -2.51
N PRO A 161 19.30 13.41 -1.45
CA PRO A 161 20.56 12.68 -1.54
C PRO A 161 20.43 11.31 -2.23
N PRO A 162 21.44 10.87 -3.00
CA PRO A 162 21.38 9.61 -3.76
C PRO A 162 21.23 8.36 -2.87
N GLN A 163 21.78 8.39 -1.65
CA GLN A 163 21.65 7.30 -0.67
C GLN A 163 20.19 7.08 -0.24
N LEU A 164 19.45 8.17 -0.08
CA LEU A 164 18.04 8.15 0.30
C LEU A 164 17.17 7.61 -0.83
N HIS A 165 17.51 7.95 -2.07
CA HIS A 165 16.86 7.38 -3.24
C HIS A 165 17.09 5.87 -3.32
N LEU A 166 18.33 5.40 -3.16
CA LEU A 166 18.66 3.97 -3.20
C LEU A 166 17.95 3.19 -2.10
N LEU A 167 17.92 3.70 -0.87
CA LEU A 167 17.18 3.10 0.24
C LEU A 167 15.68 2.97 -0.08
N SER A 168 15.08 4.00 -0.68
CA SER A 168 13.67 3.95 -1.08
C SER A 168 13.38 2.88 -2.13
N VAL A 169 14.30 2.69 -3.09
CA VAL A 169 14.20 1.64 -4.12
C VAL A 169 14.35 0.25 -3.49
N LEU A 170 15.32 0.06 -2.60
CA LEU A 170 15.51 -1.22 -1.90
C LEU A 170 14.31 -1.58 -1.03
N LEU A 171 13.73 -0.61 -0.31
CA LEU A 171 12.50 -0.82 0.46
C LEU A 171 11.31 -1.16 -0.45
N ALA A 172 11.21 -0.53 -1.62
CA ALA A 172 10.17 -0.85 -2.59
C ALA A 172 10.33 -2.27 -3.17
N LEU A 173 11.57 -2.70 -3.45
CA LEU A 173 11.87 -4.06 -3.90
C LEU A 173 11.56 -5.09 -2.80
N ALA A 174 11.95 -4.82 -1.55
CA ALA A 174 11.61 -5.68 -0.41
C ALA A 174 10.09 -5.77 -0.23
N LYS A 175 9.37 -4.64 -0.34
CA LYS A 175 7.91 -4.59 -0.28
C LYS A 175 7.27 -5.49 -1.34
N ALA A 176 7.82 -5.57 -2.54
CA ALA A 176 7.29 -6.41 -3.61
C ALA A 176 7.71 -7.87 -3.50
N GLY A 177 8.95 -8.12 -3.11
CA GLY A 177 9.50 -9.46 -2.96
C GLY A 177 8.83 -10.27 -1.86
N LEU A 178 8.48 -9.65 -0.73
CA LEU A 178 7.92 -10.36 0.42
C LEU A 178 6.54 -11.00 0.15
N PRO A 179 5.53 -10.27 -0.38
CA PRO A 179 4.24 -10.87 -0.74
C PRO A 179 4.36 -11.85 -1.90
N ALA A 180 5.18 -11.55 -2.91
CA ALA A 180 5.37 -12.43 -4.06
C ALA A 180 6.04 -13.76 -3.64
N GLY A 181 7.07 -13.70 -2.79
CA GLY A 181 7.72 -14.87 -2.22
C GLY A 181 6.78 -15.69 -1.34
N PHE A 182 5.92 -15.04 -0.55
CA PHE A 182 4.88 -15.71 0.21
C PHE A 182 3.91 -16.47 -0.72
N VAL A 183 3.36 -15.82 -1.74
CA VAL A 183 2.45 -16.47 -2.71
C VAL A 183 3.16 -17.65 -3.38
N TRP A 184 4.40 -17.46 -3.84
CA TRP A 184 5.18 -18.52 -4.48
C TRP A 184 5.42 -19.72 -3.56
N HIS A 185 5.81 -19.48 -2.31
CA HIS A 185 5.98 -20.53 -1.32
C HIS A 185 4.67 -21.32 -1.09
N GLN A 186 3.53 -20.62 -1.02
CA GLN A 186 2.24 -21.28 -0.90
C GLN A 186 1.87 -22.12 -2.11
N MET A 187 2.19 -21.65 -3.31
CA MET A 187 1.98 -22.45 -4.53
C MET A 187 2.83 -23.72 -4.54
N LEU A 188 4.09 -23.64 -4.10
CA LEU A 188 4.96 -24.81 -4.00
C LEU A 188 4.49 -25.81 -2.95
N ALA A 189 3.91 -25.36 -1.84
CA ALA A 189 3.38 -26.24 -0.80
C ALA A 189 2.13 -27.03 -1.23
N LEU A 190 1.51 -26.68 -2.35
CA LEU A 190 0.32 -27.35 -2.90
C LEU A 190 0.65 -28.43 -3.95
N VAL A 191 1.91 -28.55 -4.36
CA VAL A 191 2.39 -29.52 -5.38
C VAL A 191 3.15 -30.66 -4.70
#